data_AF-T1AHU7-F1
#
_entry.id   AF-T1AHU7-F1
#
_cell.length_a   1.000
_cell.length_b   1.000
_cell.length_c   1.000
_cell.angle_alpha   90.00
_cell.angle_beta   90.00
_cell.angle_gamma   90.00
#
_symmetry.space_group_name_H-M   'P 1'
#
loop_
_entity.id
_entity.type
_entity.pdbx_description
1 polymer ?
#
loop_
_entity_poly.entity_id
_entity_poly.type
_entity_poly.pdbx_seq_one_letter_code
_entity_poly.pdbx_strand_id
1 'polypeptide(L)'
;VQRGIGSIRQDVNVSISGGSRIEIKGLQELSDMDKFIENEVIRQQKLLEISKLLDSRNAGVDSEKTDLTDVFSSTESKMISASITASGSVIGFKLRHFKGVIGMEVNPGRRLGTEISDYAKMAGVKGIIHSDEDMSKYKISASELDAIRDKLGMDKEDAFIIVTGKKEVASKAIGLAIERAKLAISTIPPETRAVDNRE
;
A
#
# COMPACT_ATOMS: atom_id res chain seq x y z
N VAL A 1 29.66 14.37 -27.45
CA VAL A 1 28.66 13.94 -26.45
C VAL A 1 27.39 14.73 -26.69
N GLN A 2 26.24 14.05 -26.85
CA GLN A 2 24.96 14.70 -27.09
C GLN A 2 24.51 15.42 -25.80
N ARG A 3 24.09 16.68 -25.90
CA ARG A 3 23.61 17.50 -24.77
C ARG A 3 22.11 17.73 -24.92
N GLY A 4 21.32 17.41 -23.89
CA GLY A 4 19.88 17.64 -23.85
C GLY A 4 19.17 16.82 -22.77
N ILE A 5 17.94 17.18 -22.42
CA ILE A 5 17.12 16.38 -21.50
C ILE A 5 16.93 14.98 -22.11
N GLY A 6 17.26 13.94 -21.34
CA GLY A 6 17.19 12.54 -21.77
C GLY A 6 18.41 12.03 -22.55
N SER A 7 19.47 12.84 -22.71
CA SER A 7 20.72 12.39 -23.36
C SER A 7 21.62 11.56 -22.43
N ILE A 8 21.36 11.59 -21.11
CA ILE A 8 22.03 10.78 -20.09
C ILE A 8 20.94 10.06 -19.28
N ARG A 9 21.14 8.75 -19.07
CA ARG A 9 20.33 7.92 -18.18
C ARG A 9 21.25 7.29 -17.16
N GLN A 10 20.93 7.48 -15.89
CA GLN A 10 21.67 6.90 -14.78
C GLN A 10 20.71 6.07 -13.95
N ASP A 11 21.15 4.85 -13.67
CA ASP A 11 20.44 3.88 -12.85
C ASP A 11 21.42 3.39 -11.77
N VAL A 12 20.96 3.25 -10.54
CA VAL A 12 21.78 2.74 -9.41
C VAL A 12 21.16 1.49 -8.80
N ASN A 13 22.00 0.65 -8.21
CA ASN A 13 21.56 -0.53 -7.48
C ASN A 13 21.88 -0.33 -6.00
N VAL A 14 20.86 -0.34 -5.15
CA VAL A 14 21.00 -0.17 -3.69
C VAL A 14 20.61 -1.46 -3.00
N SER A 15 21.39 -1.88 -2.01
CA SER A 15 21.12 -3.06 -1.19
C SER A 15 21.71 -2.87 0.20
N ILE A 16 21.03 -3.39 1.22
CA ILE A 16 21.53 -3.44 2.60
C ILE A 16 21.57 -4.88 3.12
N SER A 17 22.31 -5.12 4.20
CA SER A 17 22.33 -6.42 4.87
C SER A 17 20.91 -6.81 5.34
N GLY A 18 20.45 -7.99 4.95
CA GLY A 18 19.10 -8.49 5.25
C GLY A 18 17.99 -7.90 4.36
N GLY A 19 18.31 -6.92 3.52
CA GLY A 19 17.38 -6.34 2.55
C GLY A 19 17.47 -7.02 1.17
N SER A 20 17.07 -6.27 0.14
CA SER A 20 17.04 -6.74 -1.25
C SER A 20 17.81 -5.79 -2.16
N ARG A 21 18.29 -6.31 -3.29
CA ARG A 21 18.83 -5.47 -4.36
C ARG A 21 17.70 -4.76 -5.07
N ILE A 22 17.71 -3.43 -5.01
CA ILE A 22 16.71 -2.55 -5.62
C ILE A 22 17.39 -1.70 -6.68
N GLU A 23 16.80 -1.66 -7.87
CA GLU A 23 17.28 -0.83 -8.98
C GLU A 23 16.47 0.47 -9.00
N ILE A 24 17.15 1.62 -8.89
CA ILE A 24 16.53 2.94 -9.00
C ILE A 24 16.85 3.49 -10.39
N LYS A 25 15.82 3.80 -11.16
CA LYS A 25 15.93 4.32 -12.53
C LYS A 25 15.55 5.78 -12.64
N GLY A 26 16.18 6.45 -13.61
CA GLY A 26 15.80 7.79 -14.03
C GLY A 26 16.43 8.90 -13.20
N LEU A 27 17.62 8.66 -12.64
CA LEU A 27 18.44 9.71 -12.04
C LEU A 27 18.93 10.65 -13.15
N GLN A 28 18.62 11.94 -13.03
CA GLN A 28 19.00 12.97 -13.99
C GLN A 28 20.20 13.79 -13.50
N GLU A 29 20.15 14.22 -12.23
CA GLU A 29 21.19 15.01 -11.59
C GLU A 29 22.02 14.14 -10.65
N LEU A 30 23.34 14.13 -10.85
CA LEU A 30 24.27 13.37 -10.01
C LEU A 30 24.25 13.83 -8.54
N SER A 31 23.93 15.10 -8.28
CA SER A 31 23.84 15.66 -6.93
C SER A 31 22.70 15.06 -6.12
N ASP A 32 21.64 14.58 -6.78
CA ASP A 32 20.47 14.03 -6.08
C ASP A 32 20.63 12.53 -5.79
N MET A 33 21.63 11.89 -6.40
CA MET A 33 21.88 10.45 -6.27
C MET A 33 22.09 10.03 -4.81
N ASP A 34 22.84 10.82 -4.03
CA ASP A 34 23.11 10.54 -2.61
C ASP A 34 21.80 10.51 -1.80
N LYS A 35 20.88 11.46 -2.06
CA LYS A 35 19.56 11.51 -1.42
C LYS A 35 18.72 10.27 -1.75
N PHE A 36 18.69 9.85 -3.02
CA PHE A 36 17.91 8.66 -3.40
C PHE A 36 18.49 7.37 -2.82
N ILE A 37 19.82 7.26 -2.73
CA ILE A 37 20.47 6.12 -2.07
C ILE A 37 20.15 6.13 -0.58
N GLU A 38 20.25 7.28 0.09
CA GLU A 38 19.94 7.41 1.53
C GLU A 38 18.47 7.06 1.81
N ASN A 39 17.53 7.61 1.02
CA ASN A 39 16.10 7.30 1.14
C ASN A 39 15.84 5.80 0.92
N GLU A 40 16.50 5.14 -0.04
CA GLU A 40 16.32 3.71 -0.26
C GLU A 40 16.91 2.87 0.89
N VAL A 41 18.04 3.28 1.47
CA VAL A 41 18.59 2.64 2.68
C VAL A 41 17.61 2.75 3.83
N ILE A 42 17.05 3.94 4.09
CA ILE A 42 16.04 4.17 5.13
C ILE A 42 14.81 3.30 4.90
N ARG A 43 14.29 3.28 3.67
CA ARG A 43 13.14 2.46 3.28
C ARG A 43 13.34 1.00 3.63
N GLN A 44 14.49 0.43 3.24
CA GLN A 44 14.77 -0.97 3.50
C GLN A 44 14.93 -1.25 4.99
N GLN A 45 15.61 -0.39 5.74
CA GLN A 45 15.72 -0.52 7.19
C GLN A 45 14.35 -0.51 7.88
N LYS A 46 13.47 0.42 7.50
CA LYS A 46 12.10 0.52 8.04
C LYS A 46 11.25 -0.69 7.68
N LEU A 47 11.37 -1.22 6.47
CA LEU A 47 10.66 -2.45 6.10
C LEU A 47 11.15 -3.68 6.87
N LEU A 48 12.44 -3.77 7.21
CA LEU A 48 12.96 -4.83 8.08
C LEU A 48 12.46 -4.68 9.52
N GLU A 49 12.38 -3.46 10.04
CA GLU A 49 11.76 -3.18 11.34
C GLU A 49 10.29 -3.62 11.38
N ILE A 50 9.53 -3.28 10.32
CA ILE A 50 8.13 -3.70 10.14
C ILE A 50 8.01 -5.22 10.06
N SER A 51 8.84 -5.89 9.26
CA SER A 51 8.82 -7.35 9.12
C SER A 51 9.07 -8.03 10.47
N LYS A 52 10.07 -7.59 11.24
CA LYS A 52 10.33 -8.10 12.60
C LYS A 52 9.15 -7.85 13.55
N LEU A 53 8.53 -6.68 13.47
CA LEU A 53 7.35 -6.36 14.28
C LEU A 53 6.19 -7.31 13.95
N LEU A 54 5.90 -7.51 12.67
CA LEU A 54 4.83 -8.40 12.20
C LEU A 54 5.09 -9.86 12.60
N ASP A 55 6.34 -10.32 12.47
CA ASP A 55 6.75 -11.65 12.92
C ASP A 55 6.55 -11.82 14.45
N SER A 56 6.99 -10.84 15.25
CA SER A 56 6.80 -10.87 16.71
C SER A 56 5.33 -10.88 17.16
N ARG A 57 4.42 -10.40 16.30
CA ARG A 57 2.97 -10.40 16.52
C ARG A 57 2.28 -11.64 15.97
N ASN A 58 3.02 -12.56 15.35
CA ASN A 58 2.46 -13.67 14.58
C ASN A 58 1.38 -13.15 13.59
N ALA A 59 1.72 -12.08 12.87
CA ALA A 59 0.82 -11.43 11.95
C ALA A 59 0.55 -12.31 10.72
N GLY A 60 -0.61 -12.10 10.10
CA GLY A 60 -1.03 -12.90 8.95
C GLY A 60 -1.87 -12.10 7.96
N VAL A 61 -1.89 -12.55 6.72
CA VAL A 61 -2.69 -11.93 5.65
C VAL A 61 -3.71 -12.95 5.15
N ASP A 62 -5.00 -12.65 5.30
CA ASP A 62 -6.03 -13.50 4.70
C ASP A 62 -6.05 -13.32 3.18
N SER A 63 -6.23 -14.45 2.49
CA SER A 63 -6.34 -14.47 1.03
C SER A 63 -7.78 -14.34 0.56
N GLU A 64 -8.75 -14.42 1.49
CA GLU A 64 -10.15 -14.25 1.19
C GLU A 64 -10.46 -12.79 0.84
N LYS A 65 -11.16 -12.59 -0.27
CA LYS A 65 -11.63 -11.29 -0.74
C LYS A 65 -13.11 -11.20 -0.43
N THR A 66 -13.48 -10.26 0.42
CA THR A 66 -14.86 -10.10 0.87
C THR A 66 -15.49 -8.92 0.17
N ASP A 67 -16.68 -9.13 -0.42
CA ASP A 67 -17.50 -8.05 -0.95
C ASP A 67 -18.17 -7.31 0.21
N LEU A 68 -17.88 -6.02 0.35
CA LEU A 68 -18.37 -5.13 1.40
C LEU A 68 -19.35 -4.08 0.86
N THR A 69 -19.80 -4.23 -0.40
CA THR A 69 -20.61 -3.20 -1.09
C THR A 69 -21.90 -2.86 -0.36
N ASP A 70 -22.54 -3.85 0.25
CA ASP A 70 -23.75 -3.74 1.06
C ASP A 70 -23.58 -2.87 2.32
N VAL A 71 -22.40 -2.91 2.95
CA VAL A 71 -22.07 -2.06 4.11
C VAL A 71 -22.21 -0.58 3.76
N PHE A 72 -21.93 -0.21 2.51
CA PHE A 72 -21.91 1.17 2.04
C PHE A 72 -23.18 1.58 1.28
N SER A 73 -24.27 0.82 1.40
CA SER A 73 -25.53 1.10 0.70
C SER A 73 -26.11 2.50 0.96
N SER A 74 -25.87 3.06 2.14
CA SER A 74 -26.31 4.41 2.55
C SER A 74 -25.14 5.33 2.95
N THR A 75 -23.96 5.11 2.36
CA THR A 75 -22.74 5.84 2.76
C THR A 75 -22.77 7.33 2.42
N GLU A 76 -22.25 8.16 3.32
CA GLU A 76 -21.99 9.58 3.06
C GLU A 76 -20.69 9.82 2.27
N SER A 77 -19.88 8.77 2.10
CA SER A 77 -18.66 8.82 1.32
C SER A 77 -18.97 9.01 -0.17
N LYS A 78 -18.81 10.25 -0.66
CA LYS A 78 -19.01 10.58 -2.09
C LYS A 78 -18.17 9.70 -3.03
N MET A 79 -16.99 9.29 -2.60
CA MET A 79 -16.10 8.44 -3.39
C MET A 79 -16.71 7.04 -3.56
N ILE A 80 -17.15 6.43 -2.46
CA ILE A 80 -17.69 5.07 -2.46
C ILE A 80 -19.08 5.05 -3.11
N SER A 81 -19.97 5.99 -2.77
CA SER A 81 -21.31 6.08 -3.35
C SER A 81 -21.28 6.32 -4.86
N ALA A 82 -20.34 7.15 -5.36
CA ALA A 82 -20.15 7.33 -6.81
C ALA A 82 -19.70 6.04 -7.51
N SER A 83 -18.81 5.28 -6.87
CA SER A 83 -18.34 3.99 -7.38
C SER A 83 -19.49 2.97 -7.46
N ILE A 84 -20.29 2.84 -6.39
CA ILE A 84 -21.45 1.93 -6.34
C ILE A 84 -22.52 2.32 -7.38
N THR A 85 -22.83 3.61 -7.50
CA THR A 85 -23.79 4.12 -8.50
C THR A 85 -23.33 3.81 -9.93
N ALA A 86 -22.03 3.81 -10.17
CA ALA A 86 -21.43 3.41 -11.43
C ALA A 86 -21.30 1.87 -11.60
N SER A 87 -22.09 1.08 -10.86
CA SER A 87 -22.03 -0.39 -10.82
C SER A 87 -20.66 -0.95 -10.38
N GLY A 88 -19.95 -0.19 -9.56
CA GLY A 88 -18.74 -0.63 -8.87
C GLY A 88 -19.06 -1.45 -7.62
N SER A 89 -18.00 -1.95 -7.01
CA SER A 89 -18.04 -2.73 -5.78
C SER A 89 -17.01 -2.18 -4.79
N VAL A 90 -17.23 -2.48 -3.51
CA VAL A 90 -16.23 -2.30 -2.46
C VAL A 90 -15.77 -3.68 -2.04
N ILE A 91 -14.49 -3.97 -2.20
CA ILE A 91 -13.91 -5.27 -1.86
C ILE A 91 -12.84 -5.03 -0.80
N GLY A 92 -12.81 -5.86 0.23
CA GLY A 92 -11.84 -5.77 1.31
C GLY A 92 -11.24 -7.11 1.68
N PHE A 93 -10.19 -7.05 2.51
CA PHE A 93 -9.60 -8.22 3.14
C PHE A 93 -9.04 -7.87 4.53
N LYS A 94 -8.90 -8.91 5.36
CA LYS A 94 -8.39 -8.82 6.73
C LYS A 94 -6.87 -9.02 6.78
N LEU A 95 -6.24 -8.24 7.64
CA LEU A 95 -4.83 -8.32 7.99
C LEU A 95 -4.71 -8.58 9.51
N ARG A 96 -4.38 -9.82 9.88
CA ARG A 96 -4.30 -10.23 11.29
C ARG A 96 -3.10 -9.61 12.00
N HIS A 97 -3.32 -8.96 13.14
CA HIS A 97 -2.29 -8.30 13.95
C HIS A 97 -1.53 -7.12 13.27
N PHE A 98 -2.10 -6.53 12.22
CA PHE A 98 -1.50 -5.41 11.47
C PHE A 98 -1.86 -4.02 12.01
N LYS A 99 -2.65 -3.91 13.08
CA LYS A 99 -3.08 -2.61 13.61
C LYS A 99 -1.91 -1.67 13.88
N GLY A 100 -2.01 -0.47 13.32
CA GLY A 100 -1.00 0.59 13.39
C GLY A 100 0.22 0.37 12.49
N VAL A 101 0.37 -0.79 11.86
CA VAL A 101 1.56 -1.14 11.05
C VAL A 101 1.44 -0.60 9.62
N ILE A 102 0.24 -0.60 9.04
CA ILE A 102 0.01 -0.08 7.68
C ILE A 102 0.30 1.42 7.62
N GLY A 103 0.01 2.13 8.72
CA GLY A 103 0.30 3.55 8.90
C GLY A 103 1.76 3.91 9.16
N MET A 104 2.66 2.94 9.38
CA MET A 104 4.07 3.22 9.69
C MET A 104 4.80 3.83 8.49
N GLU A 105 5.57 4.88 8.75
CA GLU A 105 6.39 5.55 7.76
C GLU A 105 7.59 4.69 7.37
N VAL A 106 7.79 4.50 6.06
CA VAL A 106 8.93 3.77 5.49
C VAL A 106 9.93 4.72 4.86
N ASN A 107 9.45 5.86 4.32
CA ASN A 107 10.24 6.96 3.78
C ASN A 107 9.54 8.27 4.10
N PRO A 108 10.23 9.43 4.04
CA PRO A 108 9.62 10.73 4.21
C PRO A 108 8.32 10.88 3.39
N GLY A 109 7.18 11.00 4.06
CA GLY A 109 5.87 11.14 3.41
C GLY A 109 5.29 9.87 2.78
N ARG A 110 5.94 8.70 2.90
CA ARG A 110 5.47 7.40 2.40
C ARG A 110 5.40 6.37 3.52
N ARG A 111 4.28 5.63 3.57
CA ARG A 111 4.00 4.60 4.57
C ARG A 111 3.99 3.21 3.96
N LEU A 112 3.92 2.16 4.78
CA LEU A 112 3.67 0.80 4.30
C LEU A 112 2.39 0.75 3.45
N GLY A 113 1.33 1.43 3.89
CA GLY A 113 0.08 1.59 3.14
C GLY A 113 0.28 2.23 1.76
N THR A 114 1.26 3.12 1.60
CA THR A 114 1.62 3.69 0.29
C THR A 114 2.20 2.64 -0.64
N GLU A 115 3.07 1.75 -0.16
CA GLU A 115 3.62 0.66 -0.99
C GLU A 115 2.56 -0.37 -1.39
N ILE A 116 1.66 -0.72 -0.46
CA ILE A 116 0.52 -1.60 -0.77
C ILE A 116 -0.42 -0.93 -1.78
N SER A 117 -0.64 0.39 -1.64
CA SER A 117 -1.44 1.18 -2.57
C SER A 117 -0.84 1.19 -3.97
N ASP A 118 0.49 1.28 -4.10
CA ASP A 118 1.16 1.29 -5.40
C ASP A 118 1.00 -0.05 -6.15
N TYR A 119 1.05 -1.17 -5.43
CA TYR A 119 0.71 -2.48 -5.98
C TYR A 119 -0.75 -2.55 -6.45
N ALA A 120 -1.69 -2.10 -5.60
CA ALA A 120 -3.10 -2.08 -5.96
C ALA A 120 -3.36 -1.24 -7.23
N LYS A 121 -2.73 -0.07 -7.35
CA LYS A 121 -2.85 0.84 -8.51
C LYS A 121 -2.43 0.20 -9.84
N MET A 122 -1.55 -0.80 -9.84
CA MET A 122 -1.19 -1.54 -11.07
C MET A 122 -2.41 -2.26 -11.70
N ALA A 123 -3.46 -2.53 -10.93
CA ALA A 123 -4.71 -3.06 -11.46
C ALA A 123 -5.62 -2.00 -12.10
N GLY A 124 -5.35 -0.70 -11.90
CA GLY A 124 -6.11 0.43 -12.46
C GLY A 124 -7.02 1.15 -11.46
N VAL A 125 -6.91 0.88 -10.16
CA VAL A 125 -7.60 1.65 -9.11
C VAL A 125 -6.83 2.91 -8.74
N LYS A 126 -7.50 3.88 -8.12
CA LYS A 126 -6.85 5.13 -7.66
C LYS A 126 -5.98 4.94 -6.41
N GLY A 127 -6.27 3.90 -5.63
CA GLY A 127 -5.57 3.60 -4.38
C GLY A 127 -6.38 2.64 -3.53
N ILE A 128 -6.02 2.58 -2.26
CA ILE A 128 -6.66 1.77 -1.22
C ILE A 128 -7.14 2.68 -0.09
N ILE A 129 -8.00 2.17 0.78
CA ILE A 129 -8.30 2.76 2.09
C ILE A 129 -7.95 1.69 3.14
N HIS A 130 -7.18 2.05 4.17
CA HIS A 130 -6.78 1.11 5.21
C HIS A 130 -7.11 1.60 6.63
N SER A 131 -7.31 0.66 7.57
CA SER A 131 -7.83 0.95 8.91
C SER A 131 -7.00 1.90 9.78
N ASP A 132 -5.72 2.07 9.47
CA ASP A 132 -4.83 3.02 10.17
C ASP A 132 -4.95 4.48 9.67
N GLU A 133 -5.74 4.72 8.63
CA GLU A 133 -6.03 6.07 8.14
C GLU A 133 -7.15 6.74 8.96
N ASP A 134 -7.22 8.06 8.85
CA ASP A 134 -8.33 8.83 9.41
C ASP A 134 -9.60 8.66 8.55
N MET A 135 -10.48 7.77 8.98
CA MET A 135 -11.75 7.43 8.32
C MET A 135 -12.70 8.60 8.16
N SER A 136 -12.58 9.64 9.01
CA SER A 136 -13.42 10.83 8.92
C SER A 136 -13.18 11.59 7.61
N LYS A 137 -11.96 11.54 7.06
CA LYS A 137 -11.61 12.14 5.75
C LYS A 137 -12.36 11.50 4.60
N TYR A 138 -12.71 10.22 4.75
CA TYR A 138 -13.50 9.47 3.77
C TYR A 138 -15.00 9.54 4.03
N LYS A 139 -15.44 10.18 5.12
CA LYS A 139 -16.82 10.17 5.62
C LYS A 139 -17.37 8.76 5.81
N ILE A 140 -16.52 7.86 6.32
CA ILE A 140 -16.95 6.53 6.73
C ILE A 140 -17.33 6.62 8.22
N SER A 141 -18.59 6.29 8.50
CA SER A 141 -19.21 6.32 9.82
C SER A 141 -18.69 5.20 10.74
N ALA A 142 -18.87 5.36 12.05
CA ALA A 142 -18.53 4.31 13.02
C ALA A 142 -19.32 3.01 12.76
N SER A 143 -20.61 3.11 12.39
CA SER A 143 -21.44 1.97 12.05
C SER A 143 -20.94 1.21 10.82
N GLU A 144 -20.44 1.91 9.80
CA GLU A 144 -19.81 1.26 8.64
C GLU A 144 -18.51 0.56 9.04
N LEU A 145 -17.69 1.18 9.90
CA LEU A 145 -16.45 0.55 10.39
C LEU A 145 -16.73 -0.72 11.19
N ASP A 146 -17.75 -0.71 12.04
CA ASP A 146 -18.13 -1.88 12.83
C ASP A 146 -18.70 -2.99 11.92
N ALA A 147 -19.52 -2.64 10.93
CA ALA A 147 -20.00 -3.60 9.93
C ALA A 147 -18.88 -4.21 9.07
N ILE A 148 -17.84 -3.43 8.71
CA ILE A 148 -16.64 -3.96 8.03
C ILE A 148 -15.94 -4.97 8.94
N ARG A 149 -15.71 -4.62 10.22
CA ARG A 149 -15.03 -5.50 11.19
C ARG A 149 -15.78 -6.81 11.37
N ASP A 150 -17.10 -6.74 11.54
CA ASP A 150 -17.96 -7.91 11.70
C ASP A 150 -17.90 -8.81 10.46
N LYS A 151 -18.06 -8.21 9.27
CA LYS A 151 -18.08 -8.95 8.01
C LYS A 151 -16.73 -9.57 7.63
N LEU A 152 -15.63 -8.97 8.07
CA LEU A 152 -14.28 -9.52 7.91
C LEU A 152 -13.86 -10.43 9.09
N GLY A 153 -14.69 -10.55 10.13
CA GLY A 153 -14.38 -11.31 11.35
C GLY A 153 -13.08 -10.84 12.01
N MET A 154 -12.95 -9.53 12.22
CA MET A 154 -11.75 -8.89 12.75
C MET A 154 -11.69 -8.88 14.27
N ASP A 155 -10.51 -9.12 14.80
CA ASP A 155 -10.18 -8.87 16.20
C ASP A 155 -9.63 -7.45 16.42
N LYS A 156 -9.46 -7.06 17.69
CA LYS A 156 -9.03 -5.71 18.10
C LYS A 156 -7.66 -5.30 17.57
N GLU A 157 -6.79 -6.25 17.27
CA GLU A 157 -5.42 -6.03 16.80
C GLU A 157 -5.28 -6.18 15.29
N ASP A 158 -6.38 -6.47 14.60
CA ASP A 158 -6.42 -6.62 13.16
C ASP A 158 -6.56 -5.27 12.46
N ALA A 159 -6.18 -5.28 11.20
CA ALA A 159 -6.38 -4.19 10.27
C ALA A 159 -7.16 -4.68 9.04
N PHE A 160 -7.72 -3.74 8.28
CA PHE A 160 -8.33 -4.06 6.99
C PHE A 160 -7.79 -3.13 5.91
N ILE A 161 -7.91 -3.60 4.67
CA ILE A 161 -7.76 -2.78 3.47
C ILE A 161 -9.01 -2.98 2.63
N ILE A 162 -9.58 -1.89 2.13
CA ILE A 162 -10.65 -1.89 1.15
C ILE A 162 -10.24 -1.14 -0.12
N VAL A 163 -10.83 -1.54 -1.23
CA VAL A 163 -10.69 -0.91 -2.53
C VAL A 163 -12.08 -0.76 -3.14
N THR A 164 -12.33 0.39 -3.75
CA THR A 164 -13.56 0.63 -4.50
C THR A 164 -13.29 0.85 -5.98
N GLY A 165 -14.13 0.28 -6.84
CA GLY A 165 -14.06 0.42 -8.28
C GLY A 165 -14.89 -0.65 -8.99
N LYS A 166 -14.76 -0.76 -10.32
CA LYS A 166 -15.38 -1.86 -11.08
C LYS A 166 -14.98 -3.21 -10.49
N LYS A 167 -15.92 -4.15 -10.37
CA LYS A 167 -15.74 -5.41 -9.62
C LYS A 167 -14.46 -6.17 -9.98
N GLU A 168 -14.18 -6.34 -11.27
CA GLU A 168 -13.00 -7.06 -11.77
C GLU A 168 -11.70 -6.32 -11.42
N VAL A 169 -11.71 -4.99 -11.56
CA VAL A 169 -10.57 -4.11 -11.27
C VAL A 169 -10.28 -4.09 -9.77
N ALA A 170 -11.31 -3.92 -8.94
CA ALA A 170 -11.20 -3.93 -7.48
C ALA A 170 -10.72 -5.31 -6.96
N SER A 171 -11.24 -6.41 -7.53
CA SER A 171 -10.83 -7.77 -7.15
C SER A 171 -9.37 -8.05 -7.51
N LYS A 172 -8.92 -7.57 -8.67
CA LYS A 172 -7.51 -7.65 -9.07
C LYS A 172 -6.62 -6.80 -8.16
N ALA A 173 -7.03 -5.57 -7.86
CA ALA A 173 -6.31 -4.65 -6.97
C ALA A 173 -6.12 -5.23 -5.56
N ILE A 174 -7.18 -5.82 -4.98
CA ILE A 174 -7.10 -6.51 -3.68
C ILE A 174 -6.14 -7.70 -3.75
N GLY A 175 -6.11 -8.44 -4.86
CA GLY A 175 -5.11 -9.50 -5.06
C GLY A 175 -3.67 -9.00 -4.94
N LEU A 176 -3.34 -7.90 -5.64
CA LEU A 176 -2.01 -7.29 -5.58
C LEU A 176 -1.70 -6.68 -4.21
N ALA A 177 -2.71 -6.10 -3.53
CA ALA A 177 -2.57 -5.60 -2.17
C ALA A 177 -2.26 -6.73 -1.17
N ILE A 178 -2.94 -7.88 -1.30
CA ILE A 178 -2.69 -9.09 -0.50
C ILE A 178 -1.26 -9.58 -0.73
N GLU A 179 -0.81 -9.65 -1.98
CA GLU A 179 0.56 -10.06 -2.32
C GLU A 179 1.60 -9.15 -1.66
N ARG A 180 1.43 -7.82 -1.78
CA ARG A 180 2.35 -6.87 -1.14
C ARG A 180 2.31 -6.96 0.38
N ALA A 181 1.14 -7.13 0.98
CA ALA A 181 1.02 -7.29 2.43
C ALA A 181 1.70 -8.57 2.93
N LYS A 182 1.61 -9.69 2.19
CA LYS A 182 2.33 -10.93 2.51
C LYS A 182 3.84 -10.71 2.49
N LEU A 183 4.34 -9.98 1.49
CA LEU A 183 5.76 -9.61 1.40
C LEU A 183 6.20 -8.77 2.60
N ALA A 184 5.36 -7.86 3.12
CA ALA A 184 5.70 -7.05 4.29
C ALA A 184 6.07 -7.89 5.54
N ILE A 185 5.54 -9.12 5.63
CA ILE A 185 5.92 -10.06 6.69
C ILE A 185 7.26 -10.73 6.36
N SER A 186 7.42 -11.22 5.13
CA SER A 186 8.49 -12.16 4.79
C SER A 186 9.78 -11.55 4.24
N THR A 187 9.70 -10.50 3.42
CA THR A 187 10.88 -9.95 2.73
C THR A 187 10.63 -8.57 2.11
N ILE A 188 11.72 -7.87 1.79
CA ILE A 188 11.66 -6.69 0.92
C ILE A 188 11.55 -7.18 -0.53
N PRO A 189 10.50 -6.85 -1.29
CA PRO A 189 10.38 -7.30 -2.66
C PRO A 189 11.51 -6.73 -3.54
N PRO A 190 12.21 -7.57 -4.33
CA PRO A 190 13.16 -7.08 -5.32
C PRO A 190 12.38 -6.39 -6.46
N GLU A 191 12.67 -5.11 -6.68
CA GLU A 191 11.92 -4.27 -7.60
C GLU A 191 12.81 -3.28 -8.33
N THR A 192 12.36 -2.88 -9.52
CA THR A 192 12.83 -1.66 -10.18
C THR A 192 11.91 -0.51 -9.77
N ARG A 193 12.49 0.55 -9.21
CA ARG A 193 11.79 1.74 -8.74
C ARG A 193 12.20 2.94 -9.59
N ALA A 194 11.28 3.86 -9.80
CA ALA A 194 11.58 5.13 -10.46
C ALA A 194 11.84 6.21 -9.41
N VAL A 195 12.68 7.17 -9.76
CA VAL A 195 12.81 8.42 -9.02
C VAL A 195 11.45 9.12 -8.95
N ASP A 196 10.97 9.40 -7.74
CA ASP A 196 9.78 10.21 -7.50
C ASP A 196 10.20 11.62 -7.07
N ASN A 197 10.19 12.57 -8.00
CA ASN A 197 10.56 13.97 -7.75
C ASN A 197 9.59 14.72 -6.82
N ARG A 198 8.64 14.02 -6.20
CA ARG A 198 7.78 14.56 -5.14
C ARG A 198 8.47 14.59 -3.77
N GLU A 199 9.70 14.06 -3.68
CA GLU A 199 10.57 14.07 -2.47
C GLU A 199 11.65 15.15 -2.52
#